data_AF-S7X4R7-F1
#
_entry.id   AF-S7X4R7-F1
#
_cell.length_a   1.000
_cell.length_b   1.000
_cell.length_c   1.000
_cell.angle_alpha   90.00
_cell.angle_beta   90.00
_cell.angle_gamma   90.00
#
_symmetry.space_group_name_H-M   'P 1'
#
loop_
_entity.id
_entity.type
_entity.pdbx_description
1 polymer ?
#
loop_
_entity_poly.entity_id
_entity_poly.type
_entity_poly.pdbx_seq_one_letter_code
_entity_poly.pdbx_strand_id
1 'polypeptide(L)'
;MSDDNKDLGNDLNDMLDDAKDNARKAGDKISQKANEFSGDAKEFGRNSQEKASEFAGEAKESAKEFSDSAKETFNNVSGENKKVLTGILAIILGSLGVHKFILGYNKEGGILLGITLVGIILSCVGIGIIVVWLTGLVGLIEGIIYLTKSDEEFYRTYQIGKKPWF
;
A
#
# COMPACT_ATOMS: atom_id res chain seq x y z
N MET A 1 -4.38 -54.30 -14.50
CA MET A 1 -4.20 -52.84 -14.46
C MET A 1 -3.55 -52.43 -13.14
N SER A 2 -2.36 -52.95 -12.83
CA SER A 2 -1.61 -52.59 -11.60
C SER A 2 -0.10 -52.44 -11.81
N ASP A 3 0.41 -52.71 -13.02
CA ASP A 3 1.84 -52.64 -13.31
C ASP A 3 2.28 -51.24 -13.80
N ASP A 4 1.38 -50.45 -14.39
CA ASP A 4 1.70 -49.09 -14.89
C ASP A 4 1.88 -48.05 -13.77
N ASN A 5 1.38 -48.29 -12.55
CA ASN A 5 1.45 -47.33 -11.44
C ASN A 5 2.77 -47.39 -10.64
N LYS A 6 3.55 -48.47 -10.80
CA LYS A 6 4.86 -48.61 -10.12
C LYS A 6 5.99 -47.90 -10.88
N ASP A 7 5.90 -47.82 -12.20
CA ASP A 7 6.93 -47.23 -13.07
C ASP A 7 6.97 -45.70 -12.91
N LEU A 8 5.78 -45.06 -12.93
CA LEU A 8 5.60 -43.62 -12.69
C LEU A 8 6.08 -43.14 -11.31
N GLY A 9 5.95 -43.98 -10.28
CA GLY A 9 6.38 -43.63 -8.93
C GLY A 9 7.89 -43.59 -8.77
N ASN A 10 8.62 -44.43 -9.51
CA ASN A 10 10.08 -44.43 -9.49
C ASN A 10 10.64 -43.25 -10.29
N ASP A 11 10.11 -43.00 -11.48
CA ASP A 11 10.53 -41.87 -12.34
C ASP A 11 10.29 -40.52 -11.65
N LEU A 12 9.16 -40.40 -10.93
CA LEU A 12 8.84 -39.19 -10.17
C LEU A 12 9.78 -38.98 -8.97
N ASN A 13 10.24 -40.05 -8.31
CA ASN A 13 11.19 -39.95 -7.21
C ASN A 13 12.59 -39.56 -7.70
N ASP A 14 13.03 -40.10 -8.84
CA ASP A 14 14.32 -39.76 -9.44
C ASP A 14 14.35 -38.29 -9.89
N MET A 15 13.29 -37.79 -10.51
CA MET A 15 13.17 -36.37 -10.85
C MET A 15 13.13 -35.46 -9.61
N LEU A 16 12.53 -35.92 -8.51
CA LEU A 16 12.46 -35.15 -7.26
C LEU A 16 13.84 -35.04 -6.60
N ASP A 17 14.63 -36.11 -6.64
CA ASP A 17 15.99 -36.12 -6.08
C ASP A 17 16.93 -35.24 -6.92
N ASP A 18 16.83 -35.28 -8.26
CA ASP A 18 17.56 -34.39 -9.16
C ASP A 18 17.20 -32.91 -8.95
N ALA A 19 15.91 -32.60 -8.73
CA ALA A 19 15.47 -31.24 -8.41
C ALA A 19 16.05 -30.76 -7.08
N LYS A 20 16.12 -31.64 -6.08
CA LYS A 20 16.66 -31.36 -4.75
C LYS A 20 18.18 -31.16 -4.79
N ASP A 21 18.90 -31.95 -5.57
CA ASP A 21 20.35 -31.84 -5.73
C ASP A 21 20.73 -30.54 -6.46
N ASN A 22 19.97 -30.17 -7.49
CA ASN A 22 20.15 -28.89 -8.18
C ASN A 22 19.85 -27.68 -7.28
N ALA A 23 18.80 -27.76 -6.45
CA ALA A 23 18.48 -26.71 -5.49
C ALA A 23 19.60 -26.53 -4.44
N ARG A 24 20.21 -27.63 -3.97
CA ARG A 24 21.36 -27.60 -3.06
C ARG A 24 22.57 -26.95 -3.71
N LYS A 25 22.93 -27.35 -4.93
CA LYS A 25 24.03 -26.74 -5.70
C LYS A 25 23.82 -25.23 -5.95
N ALA A 26 22.59 -24.81 -6.19
CA ALA A 26 22.25 -23.39 -6.34
C ALA A 26 22.40 -22.66 -5.00
N GLY A 27 21.91 -23.25 -3.90
CA GLY A 27 22.09 -22.74 -2.55
C GLY A 27 23.56 -22.58 -2.17
N ASP A 28 24.39 -23.58 -2.45
CA ASP A 28 25.82 -23.55 -2.14
C ASP A 28 26.55 -22.46 -2.93
N LYS A 29 26.22 -22.27 -4.22
CA LYS A 29 26.78 -21.17 -5.03
C LYS A 29 26.40 -19.80 -4.52
N ILE A 30 25.14 -19.62 -4.08
CA ILE A 30 24.66 -18.36 -3.51
C ILE A 30 25.38 -18.10 -2.18
N SER A 31 25.49 -19.12 -1.32
CA SER A 31 26.16 -19.00 -0.03
C SER A 31 27.66 -18.71 -0.19
N GLN A 32 28.30 -19.30 -1.21
CA GLN A 32 29.70 -19.03 -1.53
C GLN A 32 29.89 -17.59 -2.02
N LYS A 33 29.06 -17.12 -2.95
CA LYS A 33 29.11 -15.72 -3.43
C LYS A 33 28.81 -14.71 -2.32
N ALA A 34 27.90 -15.04 -1.40
CA ALA A 34 27.59 -14.19 -0.26
C ALA A 34 28.77 -14.10 0.73
N ASN A 35 29.48 -15.21 0.96
CA ASN A 35 30.69 -15.21 1.78
C ASN A 35 31.85 -14.47 1.11
N GLU A 36 32.02 -14.58 -0.21
CA GLU A 36 32.98 -13.81 -1.00
C GLU A 36 32.68 -12.30 -0.89
N PHE A 37 31.42 -11.92 -1.12
CA PHE A 37 30.98 -10.54 -1.00
C PHE A 37 31.13 -9.98 0.42
N SER A 38 30.89 -10.80 1.44
CA SER A 38 31.13 -10.43 2.85
C SER A 38 32.62 -10.28 3.18
N GLY A 39 33.47 -11.11 2.57
CA GLY A 39 34.93 -11.01 2.65
C GLY A 39 35.45 -9.71 2.05
N ASP A 40 35.05 -9.41 0.80
CA ASP A 40 35.41 -8.17 0.10
C ASP A 40 34.89 -6.92 0.83
N ALA A 41 33.67 -6.98 1.37
CA ALA A 41 33.11 -5.90 2.17
C ALA A 41 33.87 -5.66 3.49
N LYS A 42 34.38 -6.73 4.12
CA LYS A 42 35.22 -6.63 5.34
C LYS A 42 36.60 -6.06 5.04
N GLU A 43 37.19 -6.39 3.90
CA GLU A 43 38.50 -5.89 3.49
C GLU A 43 38.42 -4.41 3.09
N PHE A 44 37.36 -4.03 2.36
CA PHE A 44 37.05 -2.64 2.02
C PHE A 44 36.65 -1.80 3.26
N GLY A 45 36.12 -2.45 4.30
CA GLY A 45 35.56 -1.83 5.49
C GLY A 45 36.54 -1.14 6.44
N ARG A 46 37.85 -1.39 6.36
CA ARG A 46 38.84 -0.81 7.30
C ARG A 46 39.34 0.60 6.96
N ASN A 47 39.12 1.09 5.73
CA ASN A 47 39.54 2.44 5.32
C ASN A 47 38.36 3.31 4.83
N SER A 48 37.24 2.68 4.46
CA SER A 48 35.99 3.37 4.09
C SER A 48 35.01 3.55 5.25
N GLN A 49 35.37 3.11 6.46
CA GLN A 49 34.48 3.17 7.64
C GLN A 49 34.00 4.60 7.92
N GLU A 50 34.90 5.58 7.80
CA GLU A 50 34.60 6.99 8.08
C GLU A 50 33.60 7.57 7.07
N LYS A 51 33.81 7.32 5.77
CA LYS A 51 32.89 7.73 4.69
C LYS A 51 31.57 6.97 4.71
N ALA A 52 31.59 5.69 5.11
CA ALA A 52 30.37 4.91 5.28
C ALA A 52 29.57 5.40 6.49
N SER A 53 30.23 5.80 7.58
CA SER A 53 29.56 6.42 8.73
C SER A 53 29.05 7.83 8.43
N GLU A 54 29.75 8.59 7.59
CA GLU A 54 29.32 9.91 7.13
C GLU A 54 28.09 9.79 6.20
N PHE A 55 28.14 8.91 5.21
CA PHE A 55 27.01 8.63 4.32
C PHE A 55 25.82 7.99 5.05
N ALA A 56 26.07 7.10 6.02
CA ALA A 56 25.01 6.56 6.88
C ALA A 56 24.44 7.64 7.82
N GLY A 57 25.26 8.60 8.24
CA GLY A 57 24.85 9.81 8.95
C GLY A 57 23.91 10.65 8.11
N GLU A 58 24.31 11.02 6.89
CA GLU A 58 23.50 11.79 5.94
C GLU A 58 22.21 11.07 5.54
N ALA A 59 22.26 9.76 5.28
CA ALA A 59 21.08 8.98 4.97
C ALA A 59 20.12 8.90 6.16
N LYS A 60 20.66 8.76 7.39
CA LYS A 60 19.85 8.75 8.61
C LYS A 60 19.27 10.14 8.90
N GLU A 61 20.01 11.20 8.64
CA GLU A 61 19.57 12.59 8.80
C GLU A 61 18.48 12.93 7.78
N SER A 62 18.66 12.59 6.50
CA SER A 62 17.64 12.74 5.46
C SER A 62 16.38 11.93 5.76
N ALA A 63 16.52 10.69 6.25
CA ALA A 63 15.39 9.88 6.67
C ALA A 63 14.67 10.47 7.90
N LYS A 64 15.43 11.09 8.81
CA LYS A 64 14.89 11.75 10.01
C LYS A 64 14.15 13.03 9.64
N GLU A 65 14.71 13.87 8.77
CA GLU A 65 14.04 15.07 8.23
C GLU A 65 12.78 14.71 7.45
N PHE A 66 12.82 13.66 6.64
CA PHE A 66 11.63 13.14 5.95
C PHE A 66 10.59 12.64 6.94
N SER A 67 11.00 11.85 7.93
CA SER A 67 10.10 11.34 8.97
C SER A 67 9.50 12.48 9.82
N ASP A 68 10.30 13.48 10.18
CA ASP A 68 9.84 14.61 11.00
C ASP A 68 8.94 15.53 10.18
N SER A 69 9.24 15.78 8.90
CA SER A 69 8.35 16.51 7.97
C SER A 69 7.06 15.76 7.71
N ALA A 70 7.12 14.44 7.53
CA ALA A 70 5.95 13.59 7.37
C ALA A 70 5.12 13.54 8.66
N LYS A 71 5.76 13.52 9.83
CA LYS A 71 5.09 13.52 11.14
C LYS A 71 4.51 14.90 11.47
N GLU A 72 5.18 15.98 11.12
CA GLU A 72 4.67 17.35 11.26
C GLU A 72 3.49 17.57 10.30
N THR A 73 3.61 17.15 9.05
CA THR A 73 2.50 17.15 8.09
C THR A 73 1.38 16.29 8.64
N PHE A 74 1.65 15.06 9.08
CA PHE A 74 0.64 14.17 9.64
C PHE A 74 0.00 14.73 10.91
N ASN A 75 0.74 15.42 11.78
CA ASN A 75 0.20 16.06 12.98
C ASN A 75 -0.62 17.32 12.65
N ASN A 76 -0.22 18.11 11.65
CA ASN A 76 -1.04 19.20 11.11
C ASN A 76 -2.31 18.67 10.40
N VAL A 77 -2.23 17.48 9.81
CA VAL A 77 -3.33 16.78 9.12
C VAL A 77 -4.21 15.95 10.07
N SER A 78 -3.69 15.58 11.24
CA SER A 78 -4.38 14.76 12.26
C SER A 78 -4.80 15.57 13.49
N GLY A 79 -4.25 16.77 13.67
CA GLY A 79 -4.59 17.67 14.76
C GLY A 79 -5.92 18.34 14.48
N GLU A 80 -7.00 17.84 15.09
CA GLU A 80 -8.41 18.27 15.04
C GLU A 80 -9.05 18.37 13.63
N ASN A 81 -8.31 18.80 12.62
CA ASN A 81 -8.69 18.99 11.23
C ASN A 81 -8.34 17.77 10.40
N LYS A 82 -9.21 16.75 10.43
CA LYS A 82 -9.19 15.58 9.52
C LYS A 82 -9.32 15.95 8.04
N LYS A 83 -9.28 17.24 7.67
CA LYS A 83 -9.56 17.79 6.35
C LYS A 83 -8.68 17.20 5.27
N VAL A 84 -7.37 17.33 5.43
CA VAL A 84 -6.40 16.89 4.42
C VAL A 84 -6.42 15.38 4.29
N LEU A 85 -6.50 14.65 5.40
CA LEU A 85 -6.63 13.19 5.41
C LEU A 85 -7.88 12.77 4.64
N THR A 86 -9.02 13.37 4.97
CA THR A 86 -10.32 13.05 4.34
C THR A 86 -10.32 13.44 2.86
N GLY A 87 -9.71 14.56 2.49
CA GLY A 87 -9.61 15.03 1.11
C GLY A 87 -8.73 14.13 0.24
N ILE A 88 -7.56 13.71 0.72
CA ILE A 88 -6.69 12.77 0.01
C ILE A 88 -7.37 11.39 -0.10
N LEU A 89 -7.99 10.90 0.97
CA LEU A 89 -8.72 9.63 0.93
C LEU A 89 -9.92 9.68 -0.01
N ALA A 90 -10.58 10.82 -0.14
CA ALA A 90 -11.67 11.02 -1.10
C ALA A 90 -11.15 11.02 -2.56
N ILE A 91 -9.93 11.49 -2.82
CA ILE A 91 -9.34 11.43 -4.17
C ILE A 91 -8.94 10.00 -4.54
N ILE A 92 -8.27 9.27 -3.63
CA ILE A 92 -7.70 7.96 -3.92
C ILE A 92 -8.74 6.84 -3.76
N LEU A 93 -9.58 6.93 -2.72
CA LEU A 93 -10.53 5.90 -2.29
C LEU A 93 -11.98 6.44 -2.24
N GLY A 94 -12.26 7.53 -2.97
CA GLY A 94 -13.57 8.16 -2.99
C GLY A 94 -14.68 7.30 -3.54
N SER A 95 -14.39 6.48 -4.55
CA SER A 95 -15.35 5.51 -5.11
C SER A 95 -15.81 4.48 -4.07
N LEU A 96 -15.00 4.17 -3.07
CA LEU A 96 -15.34 3.27 -1.97
C LEU A 96 -16.05 3.97 -0.81
N GLY A 97 -15.98 5.31 -0.74
CA GLY A 97 -16.59 6.09 0.33
C GLY A 97 -15.82 6.08 1.65
N VAL A 98 -14.57 5.61 1.64
CA VAL A 98 -13.72 5.48 2.85
C VAL A 98 -13.61 6.82 3.57
N HIS A 99 -13.47 7.93 2.84
CA HIS A 99 -13.41 9.29 3.38
C HIS A 99 -14.60 9.65 4.29
N LYS A 100 -15.80 9.13 4.02
CA LYS A 100 -16.99 9.38 4.86
C LYS A 100 -16.93 8.64 6.21
N PHE A 101 -16.28 7.48 6.27
CA PHE A 101 -16.11 6.74 7.52
C PHE A 101 -15.20 7.46 8.51
N ILE A 102 -14.17 8.18 8.03
CA ILE A 102 -13.28 8.99 8.89
C ILE A 102 -14.02 10.14 9.56
N LEU A 103 -15.04 10.69 8.90
CA LEU A 103 -15.90 11.75 9.46
C LEU A 103 -17.01 11.21 10.38
N GLY A 104 -17.12 9.89 10.53
CA GLY A 104 -18.15 9.24 11.34
C GLY A 104 -19.49 9.06 10.62
N TYR A 105 -19.56 9.30 9.30
CA TYR A 105 -20.71 9.06 8.44
C TYR A 105 -20.81 7.60 8.00
N ASN A 106 -20.91 6.70 8.98
CA ASN A 106 -20.92 5.25 8.74
C ASN A 106 -22.11 4.81 7.86
N LYS A 107 -23.25 5.50 7.94
CA LYS A 107 -24.43 5.18 7.13
C LYS A 107 -24.22 5.57 5.67
N GLU A 108 -23.72 6.77 5.44
CA GLU A 108 -23.51 7.35 4.11
C GLU A 108 -22.33 6.68 3.39
N GLY A 109 -21.23 6.43 4.11
CA GLY A 109 -20.12 5.63 3.61
C GLY A 109 -20.56 4.21 3.24
N GLY A 110 -21.42 3.58 4.06
CA GLY A 110 -21.98 2.26 3.76
C GLY A 110 -22.89 2.25 2.53
N ILE A 111 -23.68 3.30 2.33
CA ILE A 111 -24.51 3.46 1.11
C ILE A 111 -23.62 3.61 -0.12
N LEU A 112 -22.59 4.47 -0.08
CA LEU A 112 -21.69 4.65 -1.22
C LEU A 112 -20.94 3.34 -1.54
N LEU A 113 -20.43 2.65 -0.52
CA LEU A 113 -19.79 1.34 -0.68
C LEU A 113 -20.75 0.30 -1.28
N GLY A 114 -22.00 0.27 -0.81
CA GLY A 114 -23.03 -0.62 -1.34
C GLY A 114 -23.37 -0.34 -2.80
N ILE A 115 -23.53 0.94 -3.17
CA ILE A 115 -23.77 1.35 -4.57
C ILE A 115 -22.59 0.98 -5.45
N THR A 116 -21.36 1.21 -4.99
CA THR A 116 -20.15 0.85 -5.73
C THR A 116 -20.03 -0.66 -5.90
N LEU A 117 -20.32 -1.46 -4.86
CA LEU A 117 -20.33 -2.92 -4.95
C LEU A 117 -21.39 -3.44 -5.93
N VAL A 118 -22.62 -2.93 -5.86
CA VAL A 118 -23.68 -3.26 -6.82
C VAL A 118 -23.30 -2.81 -8.23
N GLY A 119 -22.69 -1.63 -8.38
CA GLY A 119 -22.16 -1.12 -9.63
C GLY A 119 -21.08 -2.01 -10.21
N ILE A 120 -20.16 -2.54 -9.38
CA ILE A 120 -19.14 -3.49 -9.81
C ILE A 120 -19.78 -4.80 -10.27
N ILE A 121 -20.74 -5.36 -9.52
CA ILE A 121 -21.44 -6.59 -9.91
C ILE A 121 -22.19 -6.39 -11.24
N LEU A 122 -22.89 -5.27 -11.38
CA LEU A 122 -23.63 -4.92 -12.59
C LEU A 122 -22.69 -4.53 -13.75
N SER A 123 -21.43 -4.16 -13.47
CA SER A 123 -20.43 -3.86 -14.49
C SER A 123 -20.01 -5.09 -15.29
N CYS A 124 -20.16 -6.29 -14.72
CA CYS A 124 -19.98 -7.55 -15.46
C CYS A 124 -20.98 -7.71 -16.62
N VAL A 125 -22.11 -6.99 -16.57
CA VAL A 125 -23.14 -6.92 -17.64
C VAL A 125 -22.99 -5.63 -18.46
N GLY A 126 -21.91 -4.86 -18.27
CA GLY A 126 -21.59 -3.61 -18.97
C GLY A 126 -22.29 -2.35 -18.44
N ILE A 127 -23.51 -2.49 -17.89
CA ILE A 127 -24.34 -1.36 -17.45
C ILE A 127 -23.78 -0.68 -16.17
N GLY A 128 -23.15 -1.46 -15.28
CA GLY A 128 -22.62 -0.94 -14.02
C GLY A 128 -21.37 -0.06 -14.13
N ILE A 129 -20.68 -0.04 -15.29
CA ILE A 129 -19.47 0.77 -15.50
C ILE A 129 -19.77 2.27 -15.30
N ILE A 130 -20.93 2.73 -15.77
CA ILE A 130 -21.35 4.13 -15.62
C ILE A 130 -21.57 4.48 -14.14
N VAL A 131 -22.17 3.56 -13.37
CA VAL A 131 -22.43 3.77 -11.94
C VAL A 131 -21.11 3.89 -11.16
N VAL A 132 -20.14 3.01 -11.44
CA VAL A 132 -18.83 3.06 -10.79
C VAL A 132 -18.09 4.36 -11.15
N TRP A 133 -18.15 4.78 -12.42
CA TRP A 133 -17.57 6.06 -12.85
C TRP A 133 -18.20 7.27 -12.14
N LEU A 134 -19.53 7.30 -12.02
CA LEU A 134 -20.25 8.38 -11.33
C LEU A 134 -19.89 8.44 -9.85
N THR A 135 -19.82 7.29 -9.16
CA THR A 135 -19.39 7.25 -7.74
C THR A 135 -17.95 7.71 -7.54
N GLY A 136 -17.05 7.39 -8.47
CA GLY A 136 -15.67 7.90 -8.47
C GLY A 136 -15.61 9.42 -8.66
N LEU A 137 -16.43 9.97 -9.58
CA LEU A 137 -16.53 11.42 -9.77
C LEU A 137 -17.02 12.12 -8.50
N VAL A 138 -18.03 11.57 -7.83
CA VAL A 138 -18.55 12.14 -6.57
C VAL A 138 -17.45 12.18 -5.51
N GLY A 139 -16.71 11.08 -5.32
CA GLY A 139 -15.58 11.03 -4.40
C GLY A 139 -14.47 12.03 -4.75
N LEU A 140 -14.14 12.17 -6.03
CA LEU A 140 -13.13 13.14 -6.50
C LEU A 140 -13.56 14.59 -6.21
N ILE A 141 -14.80 14.96 -6.56
CA ILE A 141 -15.33 16.30 -6.34
C ILE A 141 -15.38 16.59 -4.83
N GLU A 142 -15.80 15.64 -3.99
CA GLU A 142 -15.79 15.80 -2.53
C GLU A 142 -14.37 15.97 -1.99
N GLY A 143 -13.39 15.22 -2.51
CA GLY A 143 -11.99 15.36 -2.12
C GLY A 143 -11.41 16.73 -2.44
N ILE A 144 -11.73 17.27 -3.61
CA ILE A 144 -11.34 18.64 -3.97
C ILE A 144 -12.05 19.66 -3.07
N ILE A 145 -13.35 19.51 -2.79
CA ILE A 145 -14.09 20.41 -1.89
C ILE A 145 -13.50 20.41 -0.48
N TYR A 146 -13.12 19.25 0.04
CA TYR A 146 -12.52 19.15 1.36
C TYR A 146 -11.14 19.83 1.39
N LEU A 147 -10.31 19.65 0.36
CA LEU A 147 -8.99 20.29 0.28
C LEU A 147 -9.05 21.80 0.02
N THR A 148 -10.09 22.27 -0.66
CA THR A 148 -10.27 23.69 -1.01
C THR A 148 -10.96 24.51 0.08
N LYS A 149 -11.61 23.88 1.05
CA LYS A 149 -12.20 24.57 2.20
C LYS A 149 -11.15 24.98 3.24
N SER A 150 -11.43 26.07 3.94
CA SER A 150 -10.67 26.42 5.14
C SER A 150 -10.92 25.38 6.24
N ASP A 151 -9.92 25.17 7.11
CA ASP A 151 -9.99 24.18 8.19
C ASP A 151 -11.18 24.40 9.12
N GLU A 152 -11.43 25.66 9.50
CA GLU A 152 -12.55 26.03 10.35
C GLU A 152 -13.91 25.78 9.69
N GLU A 153 -14.06 26.10 8.40
CA GLU A 153 -15.28 25.79 7.65
C GLU A 153 -15.49 24.29 7.52
N PHE A 154 -14.44 23.53 7.26
CA PHE A 154 -14.51 22.08 7.16
C PHE A 154 -14.98 21.47 8.49
N TYR A 155 -14.38 21.90 9.59
CA TYR A 155 -14.73 21.45 10.93
C TYR A 155 -16.20 21.76 11.26
N ARG A 156 -16.63 23.01 11.04
CA ARG A 156 -18.03 23.41 11.31
C ARG A 156 -19.04 22.69 10.40
N THR A 157 -18.70 22.44 9.14
CA THR A 157 -19.64 21.86 8.17
C THR A 157 -19.71 20.34 8.27
N TYR A 158 -18.56 19.66 8.35
CA TYR A 158 -18.47 18.21 8.21
C TYR A 158 -18.14 17.47 9.52
N GLN A 159 -17.60 18.14 10.54
CA GLN A 159 -17.38 17.48 11.84
C GLN A 159 -18.52 17.80 12.82
N ILE A 160 -18.89 19.09 12.95
CA ILE A 160 -20.01 19.52 13.82
C ILE A 160 -21.34 19.43 13.08
N GLY A 161 -21.45 20.08 11.92
CA GLY A 161 -22.70 20.21 11.16
C GLY A 161 -23.16 18.92 10.48
N LYS A 162 -22.31 17.89 10.49
CA LYS A 162 -22.59 16.55 9.96
C LYS A 162 -23.22 16.55 8.55
N LYS A 163 -22.74 17.41 7.64
CA LYS A 163 -23.20 17.46 6.26
C LYS A 163 -22.77 16.20 5.46
N PRO A 164 -23.72 15.35 5.01
CA PRO A 164 -23.42 14.02 4.48
C PRO A 164 -22.85 14.00 3.05
N TRP A 165 -23.19 14.99 2.22
CA TRP A 165 -22.77 15.11 0.82
C TRP A 165 -22.49 16.57 0.50
N PHE A 166 -21.53 16.82 -0.41
CA PHE A 166 -21.16 18.14 -0.98
C PHE A 166 -21.62 19.33 -0.15
#